data_AF-A0A1F6EHV6-F1
#
_entry.id   AF-A0A1F6EHV6-F1
#
_cell.length_a   1.000
_cell.length_b   1.000
_cell.length_c   1.000
_cell.angle_alpha   90.00
_cell.angle_beta   90.00
_cell.angle_gamma   90.00
#
_symmetry.space_group_name_H-M   'P 1'
#
loop_
_entity.id
_entity.type
_entity.pdbx_description
1 polymer ?
#
loop_
_entity_poly.entity_id
_entity_poly.type
_entity_poly.pdbx_seq_one_letter_code
_entity_poly.pdbx_strand_id
1 'polypeptide(L)'
;MTHVDVKALAELARLEVSAEELSRLEQEIPAILEFVKTVQEVSANAPADVPGLRNVMRDDAAPHESGLHTKDLLDAAPAQKDNQVVVKQVITRKK
;
A
#
# COMPACT_ATOMS: atom_id res chain seq x y z
N MET A 1 -22.38 17.30 -4.95
CA MET A 1 -20.98 16.89 -5.07
C MET A 1 -20.54 16.32 -3.74
N THR A 2 -20.07 15.07 -3.71
CA THR A 2 -19.39 14.51 -2.54
C THR A 2 -18.09 15.28 -2.36
N HIS A 3 -17.98 16.03 -1.27
CA HIS A 3 -16.73 16.65 -0.88
C HIS A 3 -15.70 15.54 -0.62
N VAL A 4 -14.65 15.47 -1.43
CA VAL A 4 -13.57 14.50 -1.25
C VAL A 4 -12.58 15.08 -0.26
N ASP A 5 -12.42 14.43 0.89
CA ASP A 5 -11.41 14.81 1.86
C ASP A 5 -10.03 14.29 1.42
N VAL A 6 -9.33 15.11 0.62
CA VAL A 6 -8.01 14.76 0.07
C VAL A 6 -6.97 14.62 1.19
N LYS A 7 -7.10 15.38 2.27
CA LYS A 7 -6.20 15.30 3.42
C LYS A 7 -6.33 13.95 4.13
N ALA A 8 -7.56 13.52 4.40
CA ALA A 8 -7.80 12.22 5.01
C ALA A 8 -7.27 11.07 4.12
N LEU A 9 -7.39 11.18 2.79
CA LEU A 9 -6.83 10.21 1.86
C LEU A 9 -5.30 10.16 1.91
N ALA A 10 -4.63 11.32 1.96
CA ALA A 10 -3.18 11.40 2.10
C ALA A 10 -2.70 10.75 3.41
N GLU A 11 -3.40 10.99 4.53
CA GLU A 11 -3.09 10.39 5.82
C GLU A 11 -3.23 8.85 5.81
N LEU A 12 -4.28 8.33 5.15
CA LEU A 12 -4.47 6.88 4.96
C LEU A 12 -3.34 6.27 4.11
N ALA A 13 -2.88 6.99 3.08
CA ALA A 13 -1.78 6.57 2.20
C ALA A 13 -0.38 6.78 2.81
N ARG A 14 -0.28 7.38 4.02
CA ARG A 14 0.99 7.76 4.66
C ARG A 14 1.83 8.73 3.83
N LEU A 15 1.16 9.63 3.10
CA LEU A 15 1.80 10.67 2.32
C LEU A 15 1.79 11.99 3.10
N GLU A 16 2.97 12.60 3.22
CA GLU A 16 3.09 14.00 3.64
C GLU A 16 2.86 14.88 2.42
N VAL A 17 1.91 15.80 2.51
CA VAL A 17 1.48 16.66 1.41
C VAL A 17 1.53 18.10 1.89
N SER A 18 2.22 18.97 1.15
CA SER A 18 2.29 20.40 1.45
C SER A 18 0.94 21.10 1.23
N ALA A 19 0.76 22.31 1.75
CA ALA A 19 -0.48 23.05 1.56
C ALA A 19 -0.70 23.41 0.08
N GLU A 20 0.38 23.68 -0.64
CA GLU A 20 0.38 23.99 -2.07
C GLU A 20 -0.04 22.77 -2.90
N GLU A 21 0.47 21.58 -2.59
CA GLU A 21 0.09 20.33 -3.25
C GLU A 21 -1.35 19.94 -2.91
N LEU A 22 -1.75 20.11 -1.65
CA LEU A 22 -3.11 19.79 -1.22
C LEU A 22 -4.14 20.61 -2.01
N SER A 23 -3.91 21.91 -2.18
CA SER A 23 -4.82 22.78 -2.95
C SER A 23 -4.93 22.36 -4.43
N ARG A 24 -3.86 21.84 -5.03
CA ARG A 24 -3.88 21.30 -6.39
C ARG A 24 -4.65 19.98 -6.46
N LEU A 25 -4.34 19.06 -5.54
CA LEU A 25 -4.99 17.75 -5.48
C LEU A 25 -6.49 17.84 -5.20
N GLU A 26 -6.92 18.82 -4.41
CA GLU A 26 -8.34 19.14 -4.18
C GLU A 26 -9.09 19.52 -5.47
N GLN A 27 -8.40 20.00 -6.49
CA GLN A 27 -8.98 20.29 -7.82
C GLN A 27 -8.85 19.10 -8.77
N GLU A 28 -7.71 18.41 -8.76
CA GLU A 28 -7.41 17.33 -9.69
C GLU A 28 -8.17 16.02 -9.37
N ILE A 29 -8.26 15.65 -8.09
CA ILE A 29 -8.92 14.40 -7.67
C ILE A 29 -10.40 14.36 -8.08
N PRO A 30 -11.21 15.43 -7.88
CA PRO A 30 -12.58 15.46 -8.40
C PRO A 30 -12.67 15.27 -9.92
N ALA A 31 -11.78 15.90 -10.69
CA ALA A 31 -11.76 15.76 -12.15
C ALA A 31 -11.44 14.32 -12.59
N ILE A 32 -10.51 13.65 -11.90
CA ILE A 32 -10.20 12.23 -12.12
C ILE A 32 -11.43 11.36 -11.79
N LEU A 33 -12.11 11.62 -10.67
CA LEU A 33 -13.32 10.88 -10.30
C LEU A 33 -14.45 11.09 -11.30
N GLU A 34 -14.59 12.31 -11.86
CA GLU A 34 -15.53 12.58 -12.94
C GLU A 34 -15.20 11.77 -14.20
N PHE A 35 -13.93 11.71 -14.59
CA PHE A 35 -13.52 10.86 -15.70
C PHE A 35 -13.81 9.38 -15.43
N VAL A 36 -13.51 8.87 -14.24
CA VAL A 36 -13.75 7.46 -13.86
C VAL A 36 -15.24 7.11 -13.83
N LYS A 37 -16.14 8.07 -13.58
CA LYS A 37 -17.60 7.83 -13.65
C LYS A 37 -18.07 7.36 -15.03
N THR A 38 -17.33 7.65 -16.10
CA THR A 38 -17.64 7.12 -17.44
C THR A 38 -17.69 5.59 -17.47
N VAL A 39 -16.97 4.90 -16.58
CA VAL A 39 -17.03 3.43 -16.46
C VAL A 39 -18.42 2.96 -16.00
N GLN A 40 -19.16 3.77 -15.25
CA GLN A 40 -20.52 3.43 -14.80
C GLN A 40 -21.56 3.44 -15.93
N GLU A 41 -21.25 4.11 -17.04
CA GLU A 41 -22.12 4.18 -18.22
C GLU A 41 -22.13 2.87 -19.01
N VAL A 42 -21.18 1.96 -18.72
CA VAL A 42 -21.04 0.67 -19.38
C VAL A 42 -21.67 -0.43 -18.52
N SER A 43 -22.57 -1.22 -19.12
CA SER A 43 -23.14 -2.42 -18.49
C SER A 43 -22.08 -3.52 -18.37
N ALA A 44 -21.68 -3.83 -17.13
CA ALA A 44 -20.73 -4.88 -16.84
C ALA A 44 -21.45 -6.20 -16.49
N ASN A 45 -21.79 -6.99 -17.51
CA ASN A 45 -22.23 -8.38 -17.36
C ASN A 45 -21.21 -9.38 -17.95
N ALA A 46 -19.94 -8.96 -18.09
CA ALA A 46 -18.88 -9.86 -18.50
C ALA A 46 -18.49 -10.77 -17.33
N PRO A 47 -18.50 -12.10 -17.49
CA PRO A 47 -17.95 -12.99 -16.48
C PRO A 47 -16.48 -12.64 -16.29
N ALA A 48 -16.05 -12.54 -15.03
CA ALA A 48 -14.63 -12.37 -14.73
C ALA A 48 -13.87 -13.58 -15.30
N ASP A 49 -12.96 -13.33 -16.24
CA ASP A 49 -12.06 -14.35 -16.78
C ASP A 49 -10.95 -14.58 -15.74
N VAL A 50 -11.33 -15.25 -14.65
CA VAL A 50 -10.41 -15.67 -13.61
C VAL A 50 -9.94 -17.09 -13.93
N PRO A 51 -8.61 -17.34 -13.90
CA PRO A 51 -8.10 -18.70 -14.03
C PRO A 51 -8.81 -19.64 -13.05
N GLY A 52 -9.24 -20.81 -13.52
CA GLY A 52 -9.97 -21.82 -12.75
C GLY A 52 -9.13 -22.54 -11.69
N LEU A 53 -8.21 -21.84 -11.03
CA LEU A 53 -7.38 -22.36 -9.97
C LEU A 53 -8.26 -22.74 -8.77
N ARG A 54 -8.03 -23.94 -8.24
CA ARG A 54 -8.72 -24.43 -7.04
C ARG A 54 -7.67 -24.94 -6.07
N ASN A 55 -7.67 -24.41 -4.85
CA ASN A 55 -6.85 -24.90 -3.74
C ASN A 55 -5.37 -25.09 -4.11
N VAL A 56 -4.76 -24.06 -4.70
CA VAL A 56 -3.32 -24.06 -4.98
C VAL A 56 -2.59 -23.86 -3.65
N MET A 57 -2.16 -24.96 -3.05
CA MET A 57 -1.44 -24.98 -1.79
C MET A 57 0.05 -25.22 -2.03
N ARG A 58 0.88 -24.69 -1.14
CA ARG A 58 2.30 -25.01 -1.06
C ARG A 58 2.47 -26.15 -0.06
N ASP A 59 3.30 -27.15 -0.38
CA ASP A 59 3.68 -28.19 0.57
C ASP A 59 4.45 -27.59 1.76
N ASP A 60 4.18 -28.08 2.96
CA ASP A 60 4.90 -27.68 4.17
C ASP A 60 6.22 -28.44 4.29
N ALA A 61 7.12 -28.23 3.34
CA ALA A 61 8.41 -28.90 3.27
C ALA A 61 9.54 -27.93 2.94
N ALA A 62 10.76 -28.29 3.37
CA ALA A 62 12.03 -27.67 3.01
C ALA A 62 12.09 -26.13 3.14
N PRO A 63 11.92 -25.57 4.36
CA PRO A 63 12.23 -24.16 4.58
C PRO A 63 13.72 -23.90 4.35
N HIS A 64 14.08 -22.70 3.90
CA HIS A 64 15.47 -22.26 3.88
C HIS A 64 16.08 -22.31 5.28
N GLU A 65 17.36 -22.64 5.36
CA GLU A 65 18.10 -22.60 6.61
C GLU A 65 18.07 -21.18 7.20
N SER A 66 17.93 -21.10 8.53
CA SER A 66 17.92 -19.82 9.23
C SER A 66 19.24 -19.10 9.02
N GLY A 67 19.17 -17.82 8.66
CA GLY A 67 20.37 -17.02 8.38
C GLY A 67 20.79 -16.98 6.92
N LEU A 68 20.28 -17.87 6.06
CA LEU A 68 20.74 -18.02 4.66
C LEU A 68 20.73 -16.70 3.88
N HIS A 69 19.69 -15.88 4.05
CA HIS A 69 19.52 -14.60 3.36
C HIS A 69 19.61 -13.39 4.29
N THR A 70 19.99 -13.57 5.56
CA THR A 70 19.92 -12.48 6.54
C THR A 70 20.76 -11.28 6.12
N LYS A 71 21.97 -11.51 5.59
CA LYS A 71 22.84 -10.44 5.13
C LYS A 71 22.21 -9.66 3.96
N ASP A 72 21.83 -10.37 2.90
CA ASP A 72 21.28 -9.76 1.68
C ASP A 72 19.99 -8.97 1.97
N LEU A 73 19.14 -9.47 2.88
CA LEU A 73 17.91 -8.80 3.29
C LEU A 73 18.20 -7.54 4.12
N LEU A 74 19.18 -7.57 5.02
CA LEU A 74 19.50 -6.42 5.87
C LEU A 74 20.32 -5.35 5.13
N ASP A 75 21.11 -5.73 4.12
CA ASP A 75 21.81 -4.78 3.24
C ASP A 75 20.82 -3.93 2.42
N ALA A 76 19.58 -4.39 2.22
CA ALA A 76 18.49 -3.61 1.63
C ALA A 76 17.80 -2.65 2.61
N ALA A 77 18.08 -2.75 3.91
CA ALA A 77 17.44 -1.92 4.93
C ALA A 77 18.15 -0.57 5.07
N PRO A 78 17.41 0.55 5.23
CA PRO A 78 18.04 1.87 5.39
C PRO A 78 18.93 2.01 6.64
N ALA A 79 18.64 1.25 7.69
CA ALA A 79 19.42 1.22 8.92
C ALA A 79 19.33 -0.17 9.56
N GLN A 80 20.46 -0.68 10.03
CA GLN A 80 20.56 -1.98 10.68
C GLN A 80 21.45 -1.93 11.93
N LYS A 81 21.13 -2.76 12.92
CA LYS A 81 21.92 -2.97 14.13
C LYS A 81 21.64 -4.36 14.70
N ASP A 82 22.67 -5.08 15.14
CA ASP A 82 22.54 -6.38 15.81
C ASP A 82 21.66 -7.39 15.04
N ASN A 83 21.83 -7.49 13.71
CA ASN A 83 21.02 -8.32 12.79
C ASN A 83 19.51 -7.95 12.76
N GLN A 84 19.18 -6.69 12.99
CA GLN A 84 17.79 -6.18 12.98
C GLN A 84 17.68 -4.89 12.18
N VAL A 85 16.50 -4.66 11.61
CA VAL A 85 16.14 -3.37 11.00
C VAL A 85 15.83 -2.36 12.10
N VAL A 86 16.48 -1.20 12.05
CA VAL A 86 16.32 -0.16 13.06
C VAL A 86 15.23 0.82 12.64
N VAL A 87 14.25 1.03 13.51
CA VAL A 87 13.18 2.01 13.35
C VAL A 87 13.03 2.89 14.58
N LYS A 88 12.39 4.06 14.41
CA LYS A 88 12.00 4.89 15.55
C LYS A 88 10.93 4.17 16.37
N GLN A 89 11.05 4.22 17.69
CA GLN A 89 10.06 3.64 18.60
C GLN A 89 8.70 4.34 18.43
N VAL A 90 7.65 3.57 18.10
CA VAL A 90 6.32 4.11 17.76
C VAL A 90 5.44 4.32 19.00
N ILE A 91 5.53 3.43 20.00
CA ILE A 91 4.72 3.52 21.23
C ILE A 91 5.66 3.50 22.43
N THR A 92 5.53 4.50 23.31
CA THR A 92 6.26 4.57 24.57
C THR A 92 5.30 4.32 25.72
N ARG A 93 5.55 3.28 26.53
CA ARG A 93 4.82 3.07 27.78
C ARG A 93 5.41 4.01 28.83
N LYS A 94 4.70 5.10 29.14
CA LYS A 94 5.01 5.91 30.33
C LYS A 94 4.74 5.03 31.55
N LYS A 95 5.77 4.78 32.37
CA LYS A 95 5.61 4.26 33.73
C LYS A 95 5.16 5.38 34.65
#